data_AF-A0A1H1A924-F1
#
_entry.id   AF-A0A1H1A924-F1
#
_cell.length_a   1.000
_cell.length_b   1.000
_cell.length_c   1.000
_cell.angle_alpha   90.00
_cell.angle_beta   90.00
_cell.angle_gamma   90.00
#
_symmetry.space_group_name_H-M   'P 1'
#
loop_
_entity.id
_entity.type
_entity.pdbx_description
1 polymer ?
#
loop_
_entity_poly.entity_id
_entity_poly.type
_entity_poly.pdbx_seq_one_letter_code
_entity_poly.pdbx_strand_id
1 'polypeptide(L)'
;MNITQDILTDMETLLSEAGALPMPAEGSFDWVYEMARDAATSAALKAHAACNDHADCGAAWVVIQNARSKFVRYLKEQGEGERHFEGGWKISLCGGMRVQSRIIYEEGCRAFVEVLEQHGIEAWVYSYAD
;
A
#
# COMPACT_ATOMS: atom_id res chain seq x y z
N MET A 1 -33.76 5.38 30.51
CA MET A 1 -32.71 5.74 29.55
C MET A 1 -31.88 4.49 29.31
N ASN A 2 -32.03 3.90 28.13
CA ASN A 2 -31.43 2.62 27.78
C ASN A 2 -30.15 2.91 27.01
N ILE A 3 -29.05 3.14 27.75
CA ILE A 3 -27.75 3.65 27.27
C ILE A 3 -27.24 2.87 26.03
N THR A 4 -27.55 1.58 25.94
CA THR A 4 -27.17 0.72 24.82
C THR A 4 -27.86 1.07 23.50
N GLN A 5 -29.13 1.51 23.55
CA GLN A 5 -29.89 1.88 22.37
C GLN A 5 -29.40 3.22 21.79
N ASP A 6 -29.03 4.15 22.67
CA ASP A 6 -28.53 5.47 22.30
C ASP A 6 -27.14 5.33 21.64
N ILE A 7 -26.25 4.49 22.18
CA ILE A 7 -24.93 4.19 21.58
C ILE A 7 -25.06 3.55 20.19
N LEU A 8 -25.97 2.60 20.02
CA LEU A 8 -26.21 1.96 18.72
C LEU A 8 -26.70 2.96 17.68
N THR A 9 -27.60 3.86 18.08
CA THR A 9 -28.13 4.91 17.20
C THR A 9 -27.07 5.94 16.83
N ASP A 10 -26.20 6.32 17.77
CA ASP A 10 -25.09 7.23 17.53
C ASP A 10 -24.02 6.59 16.61
N MET A 11 -23.76 5.29 16.75
CA MET A 11 -22.86 4.55 15.85
C MET A 11 -23.43 4.43 14.45
N GLU A 12 -24.72 4.12 14.30
CA GLU A 12 -25.40 4.08 13.00
C GLU A 12 -25.42 5.45 12.34
N THR A 13 -25.61 6.52 13.13
CA THR A 13 -25.55 7.91 12.66
C THR A 13 -24.13 8.27 12.23
N LEU A 14 -23.10 7.92 13.01
CA LEU A 14 -21.69 8.12 12.62
C LEU A 14 -21.32 7.36 11.34
N LEU A 15 -21.80 6.13 11.15
CA LEU A 15 -21.57 5.36 9.93
C LEU A 15 -22.35 5.91 8.73
N SER A 16 -23.53 6.50 8.97
CA SER A 16 -24.34 7.16 7.94
C SER A 16 -23.80 8.55 7.56
N GLU A 17 -23.23 9.29 8.52
CA GLU A 17 -22.64 10.62 8.35
C GLU A 17 -21.21 10.54 7.80
N ALA A 18 -20.46 9.48 8.14
CA ALA A 18 -19.23 9.07 7.47
C ALA A 18 -19.55 8.44 6.09
N GLY A 19 -20.54 9.03 5.39
CA GLY A 19 -21.05 8.58 4.11
C GLY A 19 -19.91 8.07 3.25
N ALA A 20 -20.06 6.82 2.78
CA ALA A 20 -19.05 6.06 2.08
C ALA A 20 -18.21 7.00 1.21
N LEU A 21 -16.94 7.18 1.58
CA LEU A 21 -16.02 7.98 0.78
C LEU A 21 -16.18 7.50 -0.66
N PRO A 22 -16.45 8.41 -1.61
CA PRO A 22 -16.74 8.00 -2.98
C PRO A 22 -15.55 7.17 -3.44
N MET A 23 -15.83 5.91 -3.79
CA MET A 23 -14.80 5.02 -4.32
C MET A 23 -14.11 5.72 -5.47
N PRO A 24 -12.77 5.67 -5.55
CA PRO A 24 -12.05 6.34 -6.61
C PRO A 24 -12.52 5.82 -7.96
N ALA A 25 -12.57 6.72 -8.96
CA ALA A 25 -13.04 6.37 -10.29
C ALA A 25 -12.21 5.22 -10.87
N GLU A 26 -12.87 4.21 -11.45
CA GLU A 26 -12.21 3.04 -12.01
C GLU A 26 -11.14 3.45 -13.04
N GLY A 27 -9.96 2.86 -12.93
CA GLY A 27 -8.79 3.17 -13.77
C GLY A 27 -8.10 4.51 -13.46
N SER A 28 -8.59 5.31 -12.49
CA SER A 28 -7.84 6.47 -12.00
C SER A 28 -6.56 6.03 -11.27
N PHE A 29 -5.57 6.92 -11.16
CA PHE A 29 -4.35 6.61 -10.43
C PHE A 29 -4.60 6.34 -8.95
N ASP A 30 -5.59 7.00 -8.37
CA ASP A 30 -6.01 6.76 -6.99
C ASP A 30 -6.58 5.35 -6.82
N TRP A 31 -7.45 4.93 -7.74
CA TRP A 31 -8.00 3.58 -7.75
C TRP A 31 -6.93 2.51 -7.94
N VAL A 32 -5.99 2.71 -8.87
CA VAL A 32 -4.85 1.78 -9.08
C VAL A 32 -3.95 1.74 -7.85
N TYR A 33 -3.68 2.88 -7.22
CA TYR A 33 -2.82 2.96 -6.04
C TYR A 33 -3.44 2.23 -4.84
N GLU A 34 -4.71 2.49 -4.53
CA GLU A 34 -5.40 1.82 -3.43
C GLU A 34 -5.54 0.31 -3.69
N MET A 35 -5.85 -0.11 -4.93
CA MET A 35 -5.85 -1.53 -5.28
C MET A 35 -4.48 -2.19 -5.06
N ALA A 36 -3.40 -1.51 -5.44
CA ALA A 36 -2.04 -2.02 -5.26
C ALA A 36 -1.68 -2.12 -3.76
N ARG A 37 -2.13 -1.16 -2.93
CA ARG A 37 -1.96 -1.19 -1.46
C ARG A 37 -2.74 -2.33 -0.81
N ASP A 38 -3.96 -2.58 -1.23
CA ASP A 38 -4.79 -3.68 -0.74
C ASP A 38 -4.15 -5.04 -1.06
N ALA A 39 -3.66 -5.20 -2.29
CA ALA A 39 -2.94 -6.39 -2.72
C ALA A 39 -1.65 -6.60 -1.92
N ALA A 40 -0.87 -5.54 -1.74
CA ALA A 40 0.36 -5.58 -0.95
C ALA A 40 0.10 -5.96 0.51
N THR A 41 -0.92 -5.36 1.14
CA THR A 41 -1.30 -5.65 2.52
C THR A 41 -1.73 -7.10 2.67
N SER A 42 -2.56 -7.59 1.76
CA SER A 42 -3.03 -8.98 1.75
C SER A 42 -1.87 -9.97 1.61
N ALA A 43 -0.93 -9.71 0.70
CA ALA A 43 0.25 -10.55 0.48
C ALA A 43 1.19 -10.54 1.69
N ALA A 44 1.45 -9.37 2.27
CA ALA A 44 2.31 -9.23 3.42
C ALA A 44 1.72 -9.91 4.68
N LEU A 45 0.41 -9.80 4.92
CA LEU A 45 -0.26 -10.51 6.01
C LEU A 45 -0.16 -12.04 5.85
N LYS A 46 -0.32 -12.54 4.63
CA LYS A 46 -0.14 -13.96 4.32
C LYS A 46 1.30 -14.42 4.56
N ALA A 47 2.29 -13.63 4.14
CA ALA A 47 3.70 -13.91 4.37
C ALA A 47 4.05 -13.88 5.87
N HIS A 48 3.51 -12.90 6.61
CA HIS A 48 3.66 -12.78 8.05
C HIS A 48 3.10 -14.01 8.77
N ALA A 49 1.90 -14.48 8.40
CA ALA A 49 1.31 -15.70 8.96
C ALA A 49 2.16 -16.95 8.67
N ALA A 50 2.91 -16.98 7.57
CA ALA A 50 3.73 -18.13 7.18
C ALA A 50 5.10 -18.18 7.90
N CYS A 51 5.74 -17.03 8.15
CA CYS A 51 7.10 -16.98 8.70
C CYS A 51 7.22 -16.34 10.09
N ASN A 52 6.14 -15.76 10.63
CA ASN A 52 6.06 -15.11 11.94
C ASN A 52 7.18 -14.09 12.21
N ASP A 53 7.57 -13.34 11.18
CA ASP A 53 8.62 -12.30 11.25
C ASP A 53 10.00 -12.79 11.72
N HIS A 54 10.26 -14.10 11.69
CA HIS A 54 11.56 -14.71 12.06
C HIS A 54 12.48 -14.96 10.86
N ALA A 55 12.17 -14.32 9.73
CA ALA A 55 12.95 -14.42 8.50
C ALA A 55 14.03 -13.34 8.44
N ASP A 56 14.78 -13.34 7.33
CA ASP A 56 15.90 -12.43 7.11
C ASP A 56 15.53 -10.96 7.36
N CYS A 57 16.35 -10.25 8.14
CA CYS A 57 16.11 -8.86 8.48
C CYS A 57 16.34 -7.96 7.27
N GLY A 58 15.47 -6.98 7.08
CA GLY A 58 15.68 -5.97 6.04
C GLY A 58 14.38 -5.30 5.60
N ALA A 59 14.49 -4.49 4.56
CA ALA A 59 13.37 -3.75 3.98
C ALA A 59 13.35 -3.92 2.46
N ALA A 60 12.16 -3.72 1.90
CA ALA A 60 11.95 -3.67 0.46
C ALA A 60 11.10 -2.46 0.07
N TRP A 61 11.27 -2.02 -1.18
CA TRP A 61 10.59 -0.89 -1.78
C TRP A 61 10.10 -1.26 -3.18
N VAL A 62 9.02 -0.60 -3.59
CA VAL A 62 8.59 -0.59 -4.99
C VAL A 62 9.29 0.56 -5.68
N VAL A 63 9.98 0.32 -6.78
CA VAL A 63 10.66 1.35 -7.57
C VAL A 63 9.96 1.49 -8.93
N ILE A 64 9.36 2.64 -9.17
CA ILE A 64 8.76 3.00 -10.46
C ILE A 64 9.86 3.53 -11.37
N GLN A 65 10.04 2.91 -12.54
CA GLN A 65 11.15 3.18 -13.44
C GLN A 65 11.14 4.63 -13.96
N ASN A 66 9.99 5.11 -14.41
CA ASN A 66 9.85 6.47 -14.94
C ASN A 66 9.41 7.48 -13.86
N ALA A 67 10.38 8.15 -13.22
CA ALA A 67 10.14 9.18 -12.20
C ALA A 67 9.42 10.47 -12.70
N ARG A 68 9.14 10.56 -14.00
CA ARG A 68 8.43 11.67 -14.64
C ARG A 68 7.04 11.26 -15.14
N SER A 69 6.63 10.00 -14.93
CA SER A 69 5.32 9.49 -15.34
C SER A 69 4.18 10.26 -14.67
N LYS A 70 2.99 10.18 -15.26
CA LYS A 70 1.78 10.79 -14.67
C LYS A 70 1.45 10.17 -13.31
N PHE A 71 1.67 8.86 -13.16
CA PHE A 71 1.49 8.17 -11.89
C PHE A 71 2.43 8.70 -10.80
N VAL A 72 3.72 8.91 -11.11
CA VAL A 72 4.66 9.49 -10.14
C VAL A 72 4.32 10.95 -9.80
N ARG A 73 3.72 11.72 -10.71
CA ARG A 73 3.21 13.05 -10.39
C ARG A 73 2.06 12.99 -9.38
N TYR A 74 1.11 12.08 -9.62
CA TYR A 74 0.04 11.79 -8.66
C TYR A 74 0.62 11.42 -7.28
N LEU A 75 1.59 10.51 -7.20
CA LEU A 75 2.22 10.13 -5.92
C LEU A 75 2.86 11.33 -5.20
N LYS A 76 3.56 12.20 -5.94
CA LYS A 76 4.15 13.43 -5.38
C LYS A 76 3.09 14.38 -4.82
N GLU A 77 1.94 14.49 -5.48
CA GLU A 77 0.81 15.28 -4.99
C GLU A 77 0.22 14.70 -3.70
N GLN A 78 0.26 13.38 -3.54
CA GLN A 78 -0.13 12.69 -2.31
C GLN A 78 0.96 12.72 -1.21
N GLY A 79 2.16 13.24 -1.51
CA GLY A 79 3.29 13.20 -0.58
C GLY A 79 3.92 11.82 -0.41
N GLU A 80 3.70 10.92 -1.39
CA GLU A 80 4.10 9.52 -1.33
C GLU A 80 5.40 9.24 -2.09
N GLY A 81 6.31 8.52 -1.42
CA GLY A 81 7.57 8.07 -1.96
C GLY A 81 8.66 9.14 -2.07
N GLU A 82 9.79 8.74 -2.64
CA GLU A 82 10.98 9.57 -2.79
C GLU A 82 11.84 9.12 -3.97
N ARG A 83 12.88 9.89 -4.32
CA ARG A 83 13.79 9.52 -5.41
C ARG A 83 14.63 8.29 -5.02
N HIS A 84 14.69 7.30 -5.90
CA HIS A 84 15.58 6.16 -5.72
C HIS A 84 17.02 6.50 -6.19
N PHE A 85 18.04 5.93 -5.53
CA PHE A 85 19.44 6.32 -5.74
C PHE A 85 19.96 5.95 -7.12
N GLU A 86 19.54 4.81 -7.69
CA GLU A 86 19.87 4.40 -9.08
C GLU A 86 18.99 5.09 -10.13
N GLY A 87 18.09 5.98 -9.71
CA GLY A 87 17.05 6.57 -10.55
C GLY A 87 15.71 5.88 -10.38
N GLY A 88 14.65 6.55 -10.84
CA GLY A 88 13.26 6.14 -10.56
C GLY A 88 12.66 6.80 -9.32
N TRP A 89 11.47 6.36 -8.95
CA TRP A 89 10.71 6.83 -7.78
C TRP A 89 10.37 5.63 -6.89
N LYS A 90 10.88 5.61 -5.66
CA LYS A 90 10.62 4.51 -4.72
C LYS A 90 9.49 4.84 -3.75
N ILE A 91 8.68 3.83 -3.43
CA ILE A 91 7.61 3.89 -2.43
C ILE A 91 7.93 2.86 -1.34
N SER A 92 7.78 3.29 -0.09
CA SER A 92 7.83 2.41 1.07
C SER A 92 6.42 1.94 1.40
N LEU A 93 6.16 0.64 1.34
CA LEU A 93 4.86 0.07 1.73
C LEU A 93 4.75 -0.13 3.25
N CYS A 94 5.80 0.23 3.99
CA CYS A 94 6.01 -0.10 5.40
C CYS A 94 5.33 0.85 6.38
N GLY A 95 4.61 1.87 5.91
CA GLY A 95 4.00 2.89 6.79
C GLY A 95 3.04 2.30 7.85
N GLY A 96 2.46 1.13 7.60
CA GLY A 96 1.46 0.51 8.49
C GLY A 96 1.87 -0.80 9.17
N MET A 97 2.95 -1.47 8.75
CA MET A 97 3.31 -2.82 9.24
C MET A 97 4.52 -2.78 10.17
N ARG A 98 4.32 -3.25 11.41
CA ARG A 98 5.39 -3.40 12.42
C ARG A 98 6.08 -4.76 12.28
N VAL A 99 6.86 -4.94 11.21
CA VAL A 99 7.60 -6.17 10.89
C VAL A 99 9.07 -5.85 10.61
N GLN A 100 9.97 -6.83 10.78
CA GLN A 100 11.41 -6.69 10.51
C GLN A 100 11.89 -7.56 9.33
N SER A 101 11.09 -8.53 8.91
CA SER A 101 11.42 -9.51 7.87
C SER A 101 11.35 -8.91 6.47
N ARG A 102 12.49 -8.94 5.77
CA ARG A 102 12.64 -8.61 4.35
C ARG A 102 11.67 -9.41 3.48
N ILE A 103 11.46 -10.70 3.79
CA ILE A 103 10.57 -11.57 3.00
C ILE A 103 9.14 -11.03 3.00
N ILE A 104 8.66 -10.55 4.16
CA ILE A 104 7.31 -9.99 4.27
C ILE A 104 7.20 -8.73 3.42
N TYR A 105 8.23 -7.87 3.44
CA TYR A 105 8.28 -6.68 2.60
C TYR A 105 8.32 -7.00 1.11
N GLU A 106 9.13 -7.97 0.71
CA GLU A 106 9.25 -8.38 -0.70
C GLU A 106 7.94 -8.91 -1.24
N GLU A 107 7.22 -9.74 -0.50
CA GLU A 107 5.92 -10.27 -0.94
C GLU A 107 4.88 -9.16 -1.09
N GLY A 108 4.84 -8.19 -0.18
CA GLY A 108 4.01 -6.99 -0.33
C GLY A 108 4.39 -6.17 -1.56
N CYS A 109 5.68 -5.94 -1.78
CA CYS A 109 6.18 -5.17 -2.93
C CYS A 109 5.90 -5.88 -4.27
N ARG A 110 6.01 -7.21 -4.33
CA ARG A 110 5.72 -8.00 -5.53
C ARG A 110 4.25 -7.89 -5.91
N ALA A 111 3.35 -8.05 -4.95
CA ALA A 111 1.91 -7.91 -5.19
C ALA A 111 1.54 -6.50 -5.65
N PHE A 112 2.19 -5.47 -5.09
CA PHE A 112 2.00 -4.09 -5.54
C PHE A 112 2.47 -3.89 -6.99
N VAL A 113 3.67 -4.37 -7.33
CA VAL A 113 4.22 -4.29 -8.69
C VAL A 113 3.32 -5.00 -9.69
N GLU A 114 2.80 -6.18 -9.36
CA GLU A 114 1.90 -6.93 -10.23
C GLU A 114 0.64 -6.12 -10.60
N VAL A 115 0.02 -5.44 -9.63
CA VAL A 115 -1.12 -4.56 -9.89
C VAL A 115 -0.71 -3.37 -10.78
N LEU A 116 0.45 -2.76 -10.55
CA LEU A 116 0.94 -1.68 -11.40
C LEU A 116 1.16 -2.13 -12.85
N GLU A 117 1.77 -3.30 -13.05
CA GLU A 117 2.05 -3.87 -14.37
C GLU A 117 0.77 -4.16 -15.15
N GLN A 118 -0.27 -4.68 -14.48
CA GLN A 118 -1.60 -4.88 -15.08
C GLN A 118 -2.24 -3.57 -15.59
N HIS A 119 -1.81 -2.43 -15.06
CA HIS A 119 -2.26 -1.09 -15.46
C HIS A 119 -1.22 -0.34 -16.33
N GLY A 120 -0.20 -1.04 -16.84
CA GLY A 120 0.81 -0.47 -17.73
C GLY A 120 1.80 0.47 -17.04
N ILE A 121 2.00 0.32 -15.73
CA ILE A 121 2.99 1.09 -14.95
C ILE A 121 4.19 0.19 -14.66
N GLU A 122 5.32 0.47 -15.31
CA GLU A 122 6.57 -0.25 -15.11
C GLU A 122 7.19 0.04 -13.74
N ALA A 123 7.31 -1.00 -12.92
CA ALA A 123 7.91 -0.95 -11.59
C ALA A 123 8.65 -2.26 -11.28
N TRP A 124 9.49 -2.24 -10.25
CA TRP A 124 10.25 -3.40 -9.83
C TRP A 124 10.49 -3.38 -8.31
N VAL A 125 10.81 -4.53 -7.73
CA VAL A 125 11.06 -4.68 -6.28
C VAL A 125 12.54 -4.51 -5.99
N TYR A 126 12.85 -3.59 -5.08
CA TYR A 126 14.18 -3.39 -4.56
C TYR A 126 14.26 -3.78 -3.09
N SER A 127 15.27 -4.54 -2.69
CA SER A 127 15.51 -4.86 -1.28
C SER A 127 16.99 -4.83 -0.95
N TYR A 128 17.29 -4.54 0.31
CA TYR A 128 18.61 -4.80 0.90
C TYR A 128 18.46 -5.95 1.88
N ALA A 129 19.37 -6.92 1.82
CA ALA A 129 19.63 -7.83 2.93
C ALA A 129 20.70 -7.18 3.83
N ASP A 130 20.47 -7.20 5.14
CA ASP A 130 21.48 -6.82 6.15
C ASP A 130 22.52 -7.93 6.34
#